data_AF-A0A182NZ36-F1
#
_entry.id   AF-A0A182NZ36-F1
#
_cell.length_a   1.000
_cell.length_b   1.000
_cell.length_c   1.000
_cell.angle_alpha   90.00
_cell.angle_beta   90.00
_cell.angle_gamma   90.00
#
_symmetry.space_group_name_H-M   'P 1'
#
loop_
_entity.id
_entity.type
_entity.pdbx_description
1 polymer ?
#
loop_
_entity_poly.entity_id
_entity_poly.type
_entity_poly.pdbx_seq_one_letter_code
_entity_poly.pdbx_strand_id
1 'polypeptide(L)'
;MHRTAQVLLALCVIGALSGVTSASTDTDELPVIVQYQEWFGEYAAILEDTMQLKRTGNSNATLLFNIELLKLLSNATIEMRLADNTTESTIVQADAIGQPCRALMLELFKVFRTIGQAELQACAAHATQELHYWTKQRFFSYANIVHRSATELTHRVALILEKYNKVTEMDSIEQQLSDEYYGFNSYNNALQEVLNRELGRFAPSNHPLRESLADCLNTTVTLHQLDMEYVLSYLDNSCGVLG
;
A
#
# COMPACT_ATOMS: atom_id res chain seq x y z
N MET A 1 67.02 -56.48 -11.50
CA MET A 1 68.47 -56.26 -11.69
C MET A 1 68.83 -55.02 -10.88
N HIS A 2 69.31 -55.15 -9.63
CA HIS A 2 70.74 -54.97 -9.28
C HIS A 2 71.36 -53.77 -10.02
N ARG A 3 71.81 -52.69 -9.38
CA ARG A 3 72.83 -52.68 -8.32
C ARG A 3 73.05 -51.25 -7.78
N THR A 4 73.14 -51.14 -6.45
CA THR A 4 74.18 -50.42 -5.66
C THR A 4 74.50 -48.94 -5.92
N ALA A 5 74.45 -48.14 -4.84
CA ALA A 5 75.67 -47.58 -4.24
C ALA A 5 75.44 -47.18 -2.77
N GLN A 6 76.24 -47.75 -1.88
CA GLN A 6 76.43 -47.34 -0.48
C GLN A 6 77.63 -46.38 -0.40
N VAL A 7 77.53 -45.33 0.43
CA VAL A 7 78.64 -44.73 1.23
C VAL A 7 77.97 -44.10 2.47
N LEU A 8 77.93 -44.76 3.64
CA LEU A 8 78.88 -44.77 4.77
C LEU A 8 79.15 -43.41 5.47
N LEU A 9 78.64 -43.33 6.72
CA LEU A 9 79.14 -42.75 8.00
C LEU A 9 79.86 -41.39 7.99
N ALA A 10 79.80 -40.51 8.99
CA ALA A 10 79.17 -40.32 10.30
C ALA A 10 79.61 -38.86 10.70
N LEU A 11 79.10 -38.09 11.66
CA LEU A 11 78.91 -38.33 13.08
C LEU A 11 78.46 -36.97 13.70
N CYS A 12 77.48 -36.98 14.62
CA CYS A 12 77.16 -36.04 15.73
C CYS A 12 77.17 -34.50 15.50
N VAL A 13 76.22 -33.71 16.02
CA VAL A 13 75.94 -33.51 17.45
C VAL A 13 74.50 -33.03 17.69
N ILE A 14 74.01 -33.47 18.84
CA ILE A 14 72.72 -33.30 19.52
C ILE A 14 72.26 -31.84 19.66
N GLY A 15 70.99 -31.58 19.40
CA GLY A 15 70.26 -30.37 19.78
C GLY A 15 68.76 -30.67 19.92
N ALA A 16 68.27 -30.56 21.15
CA ALA A 16 67.01 -31.06 21.69
C ALA A 16 65.71 -30.78 20.91
N LEU A 17 64.78 -31.74 21.09
CA LEU A 17 63.33 -31.63 20.92
C LEU A 17 62.80 -30.28 21.43
N SER A 18 61.92 -29.62 20.65
CA SER A 18 60.51 -29.40 21.01
C SER A 18 59.83 -28.43 20.03
N GLY A 19 58.57 -28.71 19.69
CA GLY A 19 57.63 -27.71 19.19
C GLY A 19 57.39 -27.70 17.68
N VAL A 20 56.60 -28.66 17.21
CA VAL A 20 55.71 -28.40 16.06
C VAL A 20 54.73 -27.31 16.52
N THR A 21 54.89 -26.09 16.03
CA THR A 21 53.78 -25.15 15.93
C THR A 21 53.71 -24.70 14.49
N SER A 22 52.89 -25.42 13.74
CA SER A 22 52.18 -24.88 12.60
C SER A 22 51.43 -23.64 13.06
N ALA A 23 52.01 -22.46 12.84
CA ALA A 23 51.29 -21.20 12.86
C ALA A 23 50.41 -21.16 11.61
N SER A 24 49.30 -21.90 11.67
CA SER A 24 48.16 -21.75 10.79
C SER A 24 47.10 -20.99 11.57
N THR A 25 47.15 -19.66 11.48
CA THR A 25 46.02 -18.78 11.78
C THR A 25 45.97 -17.70 10.70
N ASP A 26 45.82 -18.14 9.45
CA ASP A 26 45.03 -17.40 8.47
C ASP A 26 43.59 -17.87 8.65
N THR A 27 42.92 -17.29 9.63
CA THR A 27 41.47 -17.12 9.56
C THR A 27 41.29 -15.64 9.30
N ASP A 28 40.91 -15.34 8.07
CA ASP A 28 40.56 -14.01 7.54
C ASP A 28 39.27 -13.52 8.24
N GLU A 29 39.35 -13.36 9.56
CA GLU A 29 38.26 -12.91 10.41
C GLU A 29 38.25 -11.39 10.29
N LEU A 30 37.34 -10.88 9.44
CA LEU A 30 37.10 -9.45 9.28
C LEU A 30 36.99 -8.83 10.68
N PRO A 31 37.72 -7.73 10.97
CA PRO A 31 37.57 -7.04 12.25
C PRO A 31 36.09 -6.79 12.49
N VAL A 32 35.58 -7.11 13.68
CA VAL A 32 34.13 -7.08 14.00
C VAL A 32 33.43 -5.79 13.56
N ILE A 33 34.14 -4.66 13.63
CA ILE A 33 33.66 -3.36 13.14
C ILE A 33 33.34 -3.37 11.64
N VAL A 34 34.18 -4.00 10.82
CA VAL A 34 33.98 -4.15 9.37
C VAL A 34 32.78 -5.06 9.09
N GLN A 35 32.61 -6.14 9.86
CA GLN A 35 31.43 -7.00 9.76
C GLN A 35 30.14 -6.22 10.02
N TYR A 36 30.08 -5.39 11.07
CA TYR A 36 28.91 -4.54 11.31
C TYR A 36 28.69 -3.50 10.20
N GLN A 37 29.76 -2.94 9.62
CA GLN A 37 29.64 -2.04 8.46
C GLN A 37 28.99 -2.74 7.26
N GLU A 38 29.39 -3.99 6.97
CA GLU A 38 28.79 -4.82 5.94
C GLU A 38 27.32 -5.10 6.25
N TRP A 39 27.00 -5.54 7.48
CA TRP A 39 25.62 -5.82 7.89
C TRP A 39 24.70 -4.59 7.79
N PHE A 40 25.15 -3.42 8.23
CA PHE A 40 24.36 -2.20 8.09
C PHE A 40 24.21 -1.77 6.61
N GLY A 41 25.23 -1.99 5.79
CA GLY A 41 25.17 -1.74 4.34
C GLY A 41 24.18 -2.65 3.62
N GLU A 42 24.24 -3.96 3.87
CA GLU A 42 23.29 -4.94 3.35
C GLU A 42 21.86 -4.64 3.82
N TYR A 43 21.70 -4.33 5.11
CA TYR A 43 20.38 -4.03 5.66
C TYR A 43 19.77 -2.79 5.02
N ALA A 44 20.56 -1.72 4.81
CA ALA A 44 20.09 -0.51 4.16
C ALA A 44 19.63 -0.77 2.72
N ALA A 45 20.39 -1.58 1.96
CA ALA A 45 20.04 -1.97 0.60
C ALA A 45 18.75 -2.80 0.55
N ILE A 46 18.66 -3.86 1.37
CA ILE A 46 17.47 -4.72 1.45
C ILE A 46 16.24 -3.90 1.87
N LEU A 47 16.40 -2.97 2.80
CA LEU A 47 15.31 -2.15 3.30
C LEU A 47 14.78 -1.21 2.22
N GLU A 48 15.66 -0.52 1.47
CA GLU A 48 15.21 0.39 0.41
C GLU A 48 14.50 -0.39 -0.71
N ASP A 49 15.05 -1.52 -1.15
CA ASP A 49 14.41 -2.38 -2.15
C ASP A 49 13.04 -2.87 -1.68
N THR A 50 12.96 -3.35 -0.44
CA THR A 50 11.72 -3.81 0.18
C THR A 50 10.69 -2.68 0.26
N MET A 51 11.10 -1.48 0.66
CA MET A 51 10.21 -0.33 0.76
C MET A 51 9.73 0.12 -0.63
N GLN A 52 10.57 0.08 -1.64
CA GLN A 52 10.20 0.41 -3.00
C GLN A 52 9.18 -0.57 -3.58
N LEU A 53 9.36 -1.87 -3.33
CA LEU A 53 8.38 -2.91 -3.68
C LEU A 53 7.04 -2.65 -2.99
N LYS A 54 7.04 -2.29 -1.71
CA LYS A 54 5.81 -1.99 -0.96
C LYS A 54 5.13 -0.71 -1.44
N ARG A 55 5.87 0.36 -1.76
CA ARG A 55 5.30 1.58 -2.35
C ARG A 55 4.62 1.30 -3.70
N THR A 56 5.23 0.44 -4.51
CA THR A 56 4.65 -0.03 -5.78
C THR A 56 3.39 -0.85 -5.54
N GLY A 57 3.45 -1.81 -4.60
CA GLY A 57 2.30 -2.61 -4.19
C GLY A 57 1.13 -1.76 -3.69
N ASN A 58 1.41 -0.72 -2.88
CA ASN A 58 0.40 0.21 -2.40
C ASN A 58 -0.27 0.99 -3.53
N SER A 59 0.52 1.43 -4.52
CA SER A 59 0.01 2.15 -5.69
C SER A 59 -0.90 1.24 -6.53
N ASN A 60 -0.50 -0.01 -6.74
CA ASN A 60 -1.31 -1.00 -7.46
C ASN A 60 -2.61 -1.35 -6.72
N ALA A 61 -2.54 -1.59 -5.41
CA ALA A 61 -3.72 -1.87 -4.59
C ALA A 61 -4.72 -0.70 -4.62
N THR A 62 -4.21 0.54 -4.55
CA THR A 62 -5.02 1.76 -4.66
C THR A 62 -5.67 1.88 -6.04
N LEU A 63 -4.93 1.62 -7.11
CA LEU A 63 -5.46 1.67 -8.48
C LEU A 63 -6.61 0.68 -8.67
N LEU A 64 -6.41 -0.58 -8.26
CA LEU A 64 -7.43 -1.62 -8.39
C LEU A 64 -8.69 -1.29 -7.60
N PHE A 65 -8.52 -0.77 -6.38
CA PHE A 65 -9.64 -0.35 -5.55
C PHE A 65 -10.40 0.83 -6.17
N ASN A 66 -9.71 1.83 -6.73
CA ASN A 66 -10.36 2.93 -7.43
C ASN A 66 -11.15 2.46 -8.66
N ILE A 67 -10.62 1.51 -9.43
CA ILE A 67 -11.34 0.90 -10.56
C ILE A 67 -12.63 0.22 -10.07
N GLU A 68 -12.59 -0.44 -8.92
CA GLU A 68 -13.77 -1.06 -8.34
C GLU A 68 -14.84 -0.04 -7.94
N LEU A 69 -14.45 1.05 -7.26
CA LEU A 69 -15.39 2.12 -6.91
C LEU A 69 -16.00 2.80 -8.15
N LEU A 70 -15.20 2.97 -9.21
CA LEU A 70 -15.69 3.50 -10.49
C LEU A 70 -16.72 2.58 -11.15
N LYS A 71 -16.62 1.25 -10.98
CA LYS A 71 -17.64 0.31 -11.48
C LYS A 71 -18.96 0.51 -10.76
N LEU A 72 -18.95 0.68 -9.44
CA LEU A 72 -20.16 0.96 -8.67
C LEU A 72 -20.84 2.25 -9.16
N LEU A 73 -20.07 3.32 -9.29
CA LEU A 73 -20.55 4.61 -9.83
C LEU A 73 -21.12 4.47 -11.25
N SER A 74 -20.44 3.71 -12.11
CA SER A 74 -20.87 3.49 -13.49
C SER A 74 -22.19 2.73 -13.57
N ASN A 75 -22.36 1.69 -12.76
CA ASN A 75 -23.61 0.91 -12.71
C ASN A 75 -24.79 1.79 -12.27
N ALA A 76 -24.63 2.53 -11.18
CA ALA A 76 -25.66 3.46 -10.70
C ALA A 76 -26.01 4.52 -11.74
N THR A 77 -25.00 5.09 -12.41
CA THR A 77 -25.19 6.06 -13.50
C THR A 77 -25.99 5.45 -14.66
N ILE A 78 -25.73 4.21 -15.04
CA ILE A 78 -26.47 3.51 -16.10
C ILE A 78 -27.92 3.32 -15.69
N GLU A 79 -28.18 2.86 -14.47
CA GLU A 79 -29.55 2.64 -13.97
C GLU A 79 -30.36 3.94 -13.93
N MET A 80 -29.78 5.03 -13.43
CA MET A 80 -30.43 6.34 -13.44
C MET A 80 -30.71 6.84 -14.85
N ARG A 81 -29.79 6.65 -15.79
CA ARG A 81 -30.00 7.03 -17.21
C ARG A 81 -31.09 6.21 -17.87
N LEU A 82 -31.22 4.92 -17.54
CA LEU A 82 -32.30 4.09 -18.05
C LEU A 82 -33.65 4.59 -17.53
N ALA A 83 -33.73 4.94 -16.25
CA ALA A 83 -34.93 5.54 -15.65
C ALA A 83 -35.26 6.90 -16.32
N ASP A 84 -34.25 7.76 -16.52
CA ASP A 84 -34.42 9.06 -17.20
C ASP A 84 -35.01 8.87 -18.61
N ASN A 85 -34.36 8.03 -19.43
CA ASN A 85 -34.75 7.83 -20.82
C ASN A 85 -36.15 7.22 -20.94
N THR A 86 -36.49 6.28 -20.06
CA THR A 86 -37.80 5.64 -20.03
C THR A 86 -38.89 6.66 -19.68
N THR A 87 -38.63 7.50 -18.68
CA THR A 87 -39.58 8.51 -18.21
C THR A 87 -39.81 9.59 -19.26
N GLU A 88 -38.73 10.16 -19.80
CA GLU A 88 -38.80 11.18 -20.85
C GLU A 88 -39.53 10.65 -22.09
N SER A 89 -39.17 9.44 -22.55
CA SER A 89 -39.84 8.79 -23.69
C SER A 89 -41.34 8.61 -23.44
N THR A 90 -41.72 8.19 -22.24
CA THR A 90 -43.13 7.99 -21.87
C THR A 90 -43.91 9.32 -21.89
N ILE A 91 -43.34 10.40 -21.36
CA ILE A 91 -43.98 11.73 -21.38
C ILE A 91 -44.14 12.24 -22.82
N VAL A 92 -43.11 12.08 -23.66
CA VAL A 92 -43.13 12.59 -25.04
C VAL A 92 -44.11 11.81 -25.92
N GLN A 93 -44.19 10.50 -25.73
CA GLN A 93 -45.03 9.59 -26.53
C GLN A 93 -46.47 9.46 -26.01
N ALA A 94 -46.80 10.10 -24.88
CA ALA A 94 -48.16 10.11 -24.37
C ALA A 94 -49.07 10.92 -25.33
N ASP A 95 -49.86 10.19 -26.13
CA ASP A 95 -50.81 10.75 -27.09
C ASP A 95 -52.04 11.37 -26.42
N ALA A 96 -52.38 10.91 -25.21
CA ALA A 96 -53.59 11.31 -24.48
C ALA A 96 -53.49 12.66 -23.76
N ILE A 97 -52.32 13.34 -23.79
CA ILE A 97 -52.09 14.60 -23.07
C ILE A 97 -51.92 15.80 -24.01
N GLY A 98 -52.47 16.94 -23.63
CA GLY A 98 -52.25 18.21 -24.32
C GLY A 98 -50.84 18.78 -24.10
N GLN A 99 -50.41 19.67 -25.00
CA GLN A 99 -49.09 20.34 -24.94
C GLN A 99 -48.79 21.04 -23.60
N PRO A 100 -49.75 21.72 -22.93
CA PRO A 100 -49.48 22.36 -21.65
C PRO A 100 -49.12 21.38 -20.54
N CYS A 101 -49.83 20.24 -20.46
CA CYS A 101 -49.47 19.18 -19.50
C CYS A 101 -48.10 18.59 -19.84
N ARG A 102 -47.84 18.28 -21.12
CA ARG A 102 -46.57 17.71 -21.55
C ARG A 102 -45.38 18.59 -21.13
N ALA A 103 -45.49 19.91 -21.34
CA ALA A 103 -44.46 20.86 -20.92
C ALA A 103 -44.26 20.85 -19.40
N LEU A 104 -45.36 20.83 -18.62
CA LEU A 104 -45.27 20.75 -17.16
C LEU A 104 -44.59 19.47 -16.67
N MET A 105 -44.92 18.32 -17.27
CA MET A 105 -44.31 17.03 -16.90
C MET A 105 -42.83 16.99 -17.26
N LEU A 106 -42.42 17.54 -18.41
CA LEU A 106 -41.01 17.63 -18.79
C LEU A 106 -40.22 18.55 -17.84
N GLU A 107 -40.82 19.65 -17.36
CA GLU A 107 -40.18 20.49 -16.35
C GLU A 107 -40.07 19.77 -15.00
N LEU A 108 -41.11 19.04 -14.56
CA LEU A 108 -41.05 18.25 -13.33
C LEU A 108 -39.99 17.14 -13.42
N PHE A 109 -39.95 16.40 -14.54
CA PHE A 109 -38.90 15.43 -14.86
C PHE A 109 -37.51 16.05 -14.75
N LYS A 110 -37.31 17.21 -15.36
CA LYS A 110 -36.02 17.91 -15.33
C LYS A 110 -35.59 18.30 -13.91
N VAL A 111 -36.51 18.70 -13.05
CA VAL A 111 -36.23 18.99 -11.63
C VAL A 111 -35.72 17.75 -10.93
N PHE A 112 -36.47 16.64 -10.96
CA PHE A 112 -36.07 15.41 -10.28
C PHE A 112 -34.80 14.81 -10.85
N ARG A 113 -34.63 14.86 -12.18
CA ARG A 113 -33.37 14.47 -12.82
C ARG A 113 -32.17 15.25 -12.30
N THR A 114 -32.33 16.55 -12.08
CA THR A 114 -31.26 17.41 -11.55
C THR A 114 -30.94 17.03 -10.10
N ILE A 115 -31.96 16.73 -9.29
CA ILE A 115 -31.80 16.29 -7.90
C ILE A 115 -31.03 14.96 -7.85
N GLY A 116 -31.48 13.94 -8.57
CA GLY A 116 -30.79 12.64 -8.60
C GLY A 116 -29.34 12.74 -9.07
N GLN A 117 -29.06 13.59 -10.08
CA GLN A 117 -27.69 13.85 -10.51
C GLN A 117 -26.82 14.49 -9.41
N ALA A 118 -27.39 15.42 -8.64
CA ALA A 118 -26.70 16.05 -7.52
C ALA A 118 -26.43 15.05 -6.39
N GLU A 119 -27.38 14.15 -6.08
CA GLU A 119 -27.19 13.08 -5.10
C GLU A 119 -26.10 12.09 -5.51
N LEU A 120 -26.10 11.67 -6.78
CA LEU A 120 -25.07 10.79 -7.33
C LEU A 120 -23.67 11.42 -7.20
N GLN A 121 -23.57 12.73 -7.51
CA GLN A 121 -22.33 13.50 -7.34
C GLN A 121 -21.93 13.61 -5.86
N ALA A 122 -22.88 13.76 -4.95
CA ALA A 122 -22.63 13.81 -3.51
C ALA A 122 -22.04 12.47 -3.00
N CYS A 123 -22.58 11.32 -3.43
CA CYS A 123 -22.01 10.01 -3.11
C CYS A 123 -20.55 9.90 -3.58
N ALA A 124 -20.27 10.31 -4.82
CA ALA A 124 -18.91 10.29 -5.37
C ALA A 124 -17.95 11.24 -4.63
N ALA A 125 -18.43 12.42 -4.26
CA ALA A 125 -17.65 13.40 -3.51
C ALA A 125 -17.31 12.88 -2.10
N HIS A 126 -18.27 12.29 -1.41
CA HIS A 126 -18.05 11.69 -0.10
C HIS A 126 -17.01 10.55 -0.17
N ALA A 127 -17.16 9.63 -1.12
CA ALA A 127 -16.19 8.54 -1.30
C ALA A 127 -14.78 9.07 -1.62
N THR A 128 -14.68 10.16 -2.38
CA THR A 128 -13.40 10.80 -2.70
C THR A 128 -12.71 11.39 -1.46
N GLN A 129 -13.48 11.98 -0.54
CA GLN A 129 -12.94 12.49 0.73
C GLN A 129 -12.39 11.34 1.58
N GLU A 130 -13.15 10.26 1.73
CA GLU A 130 -12.72 9.08 2.47
C GLU A 130 -11.49 8.42 1.84
N LEU A 131 -11.44 8.32 0.50
CA LEU A 131 -10.28 7.78 -0.23
C LEU A 131 -8.97 8.45 0.18
N HIS A 132 -8.98 9.73 0.56
CA HIS A 132 -7.77 10.41 1.00
C HIS A 132 -7.11 9.69 2.19
N TYR A 133 -7.88 9.35 3.23
CA TYR A 133 -7.37 8.61 4.38
C TYR A 133 -6.84 7.22 3.96
N TRP A 134 -7.62 6.51 3.16
CA TRP A 134 -7.31 5.13 2.75
C TRP A 134 -6.13 5.00 1.77
N THR A 135 -5.86 6.04 0.96
CA THR A 135 -4.86 5.96 -0.11
C THR A 135 -3.61 6.77 0.16
N LYS A 136 -3.72 7.89 0.89
CA LYS A 136 -2.62 8.85 1.10
C LYS A 136 -2.08 8.88 2.52
N GLN A 137 -2.83 8.40 3.51
CA GLN A 137 -2.41 8.51 4.91
C GLN A 137 -1.94 7.16 5.47
N ARG A 138 -2.82 6.16 5.58
CA ARG A 138 -2.54 4.93 6.35
C ARG A 138 -1.19 4.27 6.05
N PHE A 139 -0.96 3.86 4.80
CA PHE A 139 0.29 3.20 4.39
C PHE A 139 1.51 4.12 4.58
N PHE A 140 1.39 5.39 4.19
CA PHE A 140 2.49 6.34 4.21
C PHE A 140 2.90 6.75 5.62
N SER A 141 1.98 6.76 6.60
CA SER A 141 2.31 6.99 8.00
C SER A 141 3.37 5.99 8.49
N TYR A 142 3.21 4.70 8.19
CA TYR A 142 4.18 3.67 8.58
C TYR A 142 5.42 3.67 7.68
N ALA A 143 5.26 3.88 6.37
CA ALA A 143 6.38 3.89 5.44
C ALA A 143 7.36 5.04 5.74
N ASN A 144 6.83 6.20 6.15
CA ASN A 144 7.64 7.36 6.54
C ASN A 144 8.37 7.13 7.86
N ILE A 145 7.75 6.42 8.81
CA ILE A 145 8.42 6.02 10.05
C ILE A 145 9.62 5.12 9.72
N VAL A 146 9.45 4.08 8.91
CA VAL A 146 10.55 3.19 8.49
C VAL A 146 11.68 3.99 7.84
N HIS A 147 11.36 4.85 6.88
CA HIS A 147 12.36 5.65 6.16
C HIS A 147 13.14 6.59 7.09
N ARG A 148 12.43 7.25 8.01
CA ARG A 148 13.06 8.12 9.01
C ARG A 148 13.96 7.32 9.95
N SER A 149 13.47 6.22 10.50
CA SER A 149 14.24 5.39 11.42
C SER A 149 15.47 4.78 10.77
N ALA A 150 15.40 4.43 9.48
CA ALA A 150 16.56 3.98 8.71
C ALA A 150 17.63 5.07 8.58
N THR A 151 17.21 6.30 8.26
CA THR A 151 18.12 7.46 8.15
C THR A 151 18.78 7.79 9.48
N GLU A 152 18.01 7.78 10.57
CA GLU A 152 18.52 8.00 11.92
C GLU A 152 19.50 6.90 12.34
N LEU A 153 19.26 5.64 11.97
CA LEU A 153 20.19 4.53 12.23
C LEU A 153 21.54 4.76 11.55
N THR A 154 21.55 5.11 10.26
CA THR A 154 22.80 5.41 9.54
C THR A 154 23.61 6.48 10.27
N HIS A 155 22.96 7.51 10.78
CA HIS A 155 23.63 8.56 11.55
C HIS A 155 24.19 8.05 12.88
N ARG A 156 23.41 7.29 13.66
CA ARG A 156 23.88 6.73 14.95
C ARG A 156 25.06 5.77 14.76
N VAL A 157 25.00 4.90 13.76
CA VAL A 157 26.09 3.98 13.41
C VAL A 157 27.34 4.76 13.01
N ALA A 158 27.21 5.80 12.18
CA ALA A 158 28.35 6.65 11.82
C ALA A 158 29.03 7.28 13.05
N LEU A 159 28.24 7.82 13.99
CA LEU A 159 28.77 8.40 15.23
C LEU A 159 29.49 7.37 16.12
N ILE A 160 28.98 6.14 16.20
CA ILE A 160 29.64 5.05 16.94
C ILE A 160 30.99 4.73 16.29
N LEU A 161 31.03 4.65 14.95
CA LEU A 161 32.23 4.36 14.18
C LEU A 161 33.27 5.50 14.19
N GLU A 162 32.87 6.73 14.51
CA GLU A 162 33.75 7.91 14.59
C GLU A 162 34.50 8.03 15.94
N LYS A 163 34.14 7.24 16.97
CA LYS A 163 34.79 7.32 18.30
C LYS A 163 36.31 7.15 18.21
N TYR A 164 37.04 8.07 18.86
CA TYR A 164 38.46 8.36 18.60
C TYR A 164 39.47 7.30 19.07
N ASN A 165 39.10 6.35 19.94
CA ASN A 165 40.02 5.32 20.42
C ASN A 165 39.49 3.89 20.26
N LYS A 166 39.40 3.43 19.02
CA LYS A 166 38.98 2.06 18.65
C LYS A 166 39.86 0.97 19.26
N VAL A 167 41.09 1.29 19.67
CA VAL A 167 42.03 0.32 20.24
C VAL A 167 41.72 0.03 21.71
N THR A 168 41.27 1.03 22.47
CA THR A 168 40.92 0.83 23.90
C THR A 168 39.43 0.64 24.14
N GLU A 169 38.57 1.02 23.19
CA GLU A 169 37.10 0.99 23.34
C GLU A 169 36.43 -0.04 22.42
N MET A 170 37.19 -0.98 21.85
CA MET A 170 36.68 -1.93 20.84
C MET A 170 35.45 -2.70 21.31
N ASP A 171 35.50 -3.31 22.50
CA ASP A 171 34.38 -4.06 23.09
C ASP A 171 33.14 -3.17 23.31
N SER A 172 33.36 -1.90 23.67
CA SER A 172 32.27 -0.94 23.87
C SER A 172 31.63 -0.53 22.54
N ILE A 173 32.43 -0.38 21.49
CA ILE A 173 31.96 -0.08 20.13
C ILE A 173 31.17 -1.26 19.58
N GLU A 174 31.69 -2.48 19.73
CA GLU A 174 31.01 -3.71 19.31
C GLU A 174 29.64 -3.85 19.97
N GLN A 175 29.57 -3.69 21.29
CA GLN A 175 28.31 -3.77 22.02
C GLN A 175 27.29 -2.73 21.52
N GLN A 176 27.72 -1.50 21.27
CA GLN A 176 26.83 -0.45 20.75
C GLN A 176 26.34 -0.75 19.33
N LEU A 177 27.20 -1.26 18.45
CA LEU A 177 26.81 -1.65 17.09
C LEU A 177 25.84 -2.84 17.12
N SER A 178 26.08 -3.81 18.00
CA SER A 178 25.19 -4.95 18.24
C SER A 178 23.80 -4.48 18.72
N ASP A 179 23.76 -3.62 19.73
CA ASP A 179 22.52 -3.08 20.29
C ASP A 179 21.71 -2.30 19.24
N GLU A 180 22.36 -1.45 18.44
CA GLU A 180 21.71 -0.72 17.34
C GLU A 180 21.20 -1.68 16.25
N TYR A 181 21.99 -2.69 15.88
CA TYR A 181 21.61 -3.66 14.85
C TYR A 181 20.38 -4.47 15.26
N TYR A 182 20.42 -5.13 16.43
CA TYR A 182 19.30 -5.96 16.90
C TYR A 182 18.08 -5.12 17.28
N GLY A 183 18.29 -3.95 17.89
CA GLY A 183 17.22 -3.01 18.24
C GLY A 183 16.47 -2.52 17.01
N PHE A 184 17.19 -2.05 15.99
CA PHE A 184 16.57 -1.63 14.75
C PHE A 184 15.90 -2.77 13.99
N ASN A 185 16.55 -3.95 13.92
CA ASN A 185 15.99 -5.08 13.20
C ASN A 185 14.66 -5.55 13.81
N SER A 186 14.59 -5.65 15.14
CA SER A 186 13.35 -5.96 15.85
C SER A 186 12.24 -4.95 15.54
N TYR A 187 12.56 -3.66 15.63
CA TYR A 187 11.62 -2.58 15.35
C TYR A 187 11.14 -2.55 13.90
N ASN A 188 12.06 -2.66 12.93
CA ASN A 188 11.74 -2.66 11.52
C ASN A 188 10.88 -3.88 11.15
N ASN A 189 11.18 -5.07 11.66
CA ASN A 189 10.38 -6.27 11.40
C ASN A 189 8.91 -6.08 11.81
N ALA A 190 8.67 -5.49 12.99
CA ALA A 190 7.31 -5.16 13.43
C ALA A 190 6.60 -4.17 12.49
N LEU A 191 7.30 -3.15 11.99
CA LEU A 191 6.75 -2.22 10.99
C LEU A 191 6.51 -2.89 9.63
N GLN A 192 7.37 -3.82 9.22
CA GLN A 192 7.19 -4.56 7.97
C GLN A 192 5.91 -5.40 7.99
N GLU A 193 5.55 -5.99 9.13
CA GLU A 193 4.26 -6.68 9.30
C GLU A 193 3.07 -5.72 9.17
N VAL A 194 3.15 -4.54 9.78
CA VAL A 194 2.11 -3.51 9.66
C VAL A 194 1.95 -3.10 8.20
N LEU A 195 3.05 -2.81 7.50
CA LEU A 195 3.02 -2.46 6.09
C LEU A 195 2.41 -3.56 5.22
N ASN A 196 2.70 -4.83 5.52
CA ASN A 196 2.07 -5.96 4.82
C ASN A 196 0.56 -6.01 5.02
N ARG A 197 0.07 -5.74 6.24
CA ARG A 197 -1.37 -5.62 6.50
C ARG A 197 -1.99 -4.44 5.73
N GLU A 198 -1.30 -3.29 5.70
CA GLU A 198 -1.75 -2.12 4.94
C GLU A 198 -1.82 -2.39 3.43
N LEU A 199 -0.93 -3.22 2.86
CA LEU A 199 -1.02 -3.64 1.45
C LEU A 199 -2.29 -4.46 1.17
N GLY A 200 -2.74 -5.25 2.14
CA GLY A 200 -3.96 -6.05 2.04
C GLY A 200 -5.25 -5.32 2.42
N ARG A 201 -5.19 -4.02 2.76
CA ARG A 201 -6.33 -3.30 3.39
C ARG A 201 -7.60 -3.28 2.55
N PHE A 202 -7.50 -3.32 1.23
CA PHE A 202 -8.65 -3.29 0.31
C PHE A 202 -9.20 -4.69 -0.05
N ALA A 203 -8.53 -5.76 0.40
CA ALA A 203 -8.90 -7.14 0.06
C ALA A 203 -10.26 -7.61 0.62
N PRO A 204 -10.67 -7.26 1.85
CA PRO A 204 -11.97 -7.66 2.37
C PRO A 204 -13.11 -7.13 1.51
N SER A 205 -14.11 -7.95 1.19
CA SER A 205 -15.28 -7.54 0.40
C SER A 205 -16.16 -6.52 1.14
N ASN A 206 -16.19 -6.58 2.47
CA ASN A 206 -16.87 -5.66 3.36
C ASN A 206 -16.00 -4.42 3.72
N HIS A 207 -15.23 -3.91 2.76
CA HIS A 207 -14.43 -2.71 3.01
C HIS A 207 -15.36 -1.51 3.29
N PRO A 208 -15.17 -0.75 4.39
CA PRO A 208 -16.13 0.29 4.81
C PRO A 208 -16.46 1.32 3.73
N LEU A 209 -15.44 1.79 2.99
CA LEU A 209 -15.65 2.74 1.89
C LEU A 209 -16.40 2.13 0.70
N ARG A 210 -16.23 0.82 0.43
CA ARG A 210 -16.96 0.15 -0.65
C ARG A 210 -18.42 0.01 -0.26
N GLU A 211 -18.69 -0.43 0.96
CA GLU A 211 -20.05 -0.59 1.48
C GLU A 211 -20.78 0.76 1.55
N SER A 212 -20.12 1.79 2.09
CA SER A 212 -20.70 3.13 2.18
C SER A 212 -21.02 3.72 0.81
N LEU A 213 -20.13 3.57 -0.18
CA LEU A 213 -20.42 4.02 -1.53
C LEU A 213 -21.56 3.22 -2.17
N ALA A 214 -21.55 1.89 -2.03
CA ALA A 214 -22.60 1.03 -2.58
C ALA A 214 -23.98 1.36 -1.99
N ASP A 215 -24.05 1.57 -0.68
CA ASP A 215 -25.28 1.93 0.03
C ASP A 215 -25.83 3.30 -0.41
N CYS A 216 -24.95 4.31 -0.49
CA CYS A 216 -25.30 5.64 -0.99
C CYS A 216 -25.86 5.56 -2.42
N LEU A 217 -25.16 4.86 -3.32
CA LEU A 217 -25.57 4.72 -4.71
C LEU A 217 -26.89 3.96 -4.87
N ASN A 218 -27.07 2.83 -4.16
CA ASN A 218 -28.30 2.07 -4.20
C ASN A 218 -29.49 2.90 -3.72
N THR A 219 -29.29 3.68 -2.66
CA THR A 219 -30.30 4.60 -2.14
C THR A 219 -30.64 5.68 -3.16
N THR A 220 -29.64 6.37 -3.71
CA THR A 220 -29.84 7.40 -4.75
C THR A 220 -30.57 6.84 -5.97
N VAL A 221 -30.18 5.66 -6.46
CA VAL A 221 -30.86 5.02 -7.60
C VAL A 221 -32.33 4.73 -7.25
N THR A 222 -32.59 4.16 -6.07
CA THR A 222 -33.96 3.83 -5.63
C THR A 222 -34.82 5.09 -5.53
N LEU A 223 -34.32 6.15 -4.89
CA LEU A 223 -35.04 7.41 -4.75
C LEU A 223 -35.29 8.06 -6.10
N HIS A 224 -34.28 8.08 -6.98
CA HIS A 224 -34.43 8.61 -8.33
C HIS A 224 -35.48 7.86 -9.14
N GLN A 225 -35.53 6.52 -9.03
CA GLN A 225 -36.57 5.71 -9.68
C GLN A 225 -37.96 6.04 -9.13
N LEU A 226 -38.11 6.20 -7.82
CA LEU A 226 -39.38 6.62 -7.21
C LEU A 226 -39.81 8.03 -7.65
N ASP A 227 -38.87 8.95 -7.81
CA ASP A 227 -39.14 10.29 -8.33
C ASP A 227 -39.61 10.23 -9.79
N MET A 228 -38.99 9.38 -10.61
CA MET A 228 -39.44 9.13 -11.99
C MET A 228 -40.86 8.53 -12.02
N GLU A 229 -41.13 7.54 -11.17
CA GLU A 229 -42.47 6.94 -11.02
C GLU A 229 -43.50 7.98 -10.56
N TYR A 230 -43.12 8.89 -9.66
CA TYR A 230 -43.96 9.98 -9.21
C TYR A 230 -44.34 10.92 -10.36
N VAL A 231 -43.38 11.30 -11.22
CA VAL A 231 -43.65 12.10 -12.42
C VAL A 231 -44.67 11.40 -13.32
N LEU A 232 -44.49 10.10 -13.58
CA LEU A 232 -45.42 9.31 -14.41
C LEU A 232 -46.80 9.16 -13.75
N SER A 233 -46.86 9.05 -12.42
CA SER A 233 -48.14 8.99 -11.71
C SER A 233 -48.95 10.29 -11.84
N TYR A 234 -48.27 11.45 -11.93
CA TYR A 234 -48.91 12.74 -12.18
C TYR A 234 -49.46 12.83 -13.60
N LEU A 235 -48.70 12.31 -14.56
CA LEU A 235 -49.12 12.20 -15.95
C LEU A 235 -50.44 11.43 -16.07
N ASP A 236 -50.54 10.28 -15.40
CA ASP A 236 -51.73 9.41 -15.47
C ASP A 236 -52.95 10.01 -14.74
N ASN A 237 -52.76 10.61 -13.56
CA ASN A 237 -53.87 11.00 -12.69
C ASN A 237 -54.34 12.45 -12.84
N SER A 238 -53.43 13.37 -13.18
CA SER A 238 -53.74 14.81 -13.17
C SER A 238 -53.95 15.39 -14.57
N CYS A 239 -53.33 14.79 -15.58
CA CYS A 239 -53.46 15.25 -16.97
C CYS A 239 -54.55 14.53 -17.77
N GLY A 240 -54.98 13.33 -17.36
CA GLY A 240 -56.08 12.60 -17.99
C GLY A 240 -57.49 13.05 -17.58
N VAL A 241 -57.62 13.85 -16.51
CA VAL A 241 -58.93 14.24 -15.92
C VAL A 241 -59.35 15.68 -16.27
N LEU A 242 -58.42 16.51 -16.78
CA LEU A 242 -58.66 17.91 -17.18
C LEU A 242 -58.40 18.18 -18.67
N GLY A 243 -58.21 17.13 -19.47
CA GLY A 243 -58.07 17.19 -20.93
C GLY A 243 -59.41 17.19 -21.66
#